data_AF-B8IY45-F1
#
_entry.id   AF-B8IY45-F1
#
_cell.length_a   1.000
_cell.length_b   1.000
_cell.length_c   1.000
_cell.angle_alpha   90.00
_cell.angle_beta   90.00
_cell.angle_gamma   90.00
#
_symmetry.space_group_name_H-M   'P 1'
#
loop_
_entity.id
_entity.type
_entity.pdbx_description
1 polymer ?
#
loop_
_entity_poly.entity_id
_entity_poly.type
_entity_poly.pdbx_seq_one_letter_code
_entity_poly.pdbx_strand_id
1 'polypeptide(L)' 'MPEVIMALPAKRPPGRPPGRRPVAARHSVRLDGARQEALARLAERRGQSVHSLIIEAIDDLIRKPDGVGLS' A
#
# COMPACT_ATOMS: atom_id res chain seq x y z
N MET A 1 22.89 -51.79 3.83
CA MET A 1 21.80 -50.80 3.86
C MET A 1 22.42 -49.43 4.06
N PRO A 2 22.51 -48.54 3.05
CA PRO A 2 23.12 -47.24 3.26
C PRO A 2 22.09 -46.26 3.87
N GLU A 3 22.44 -45.69 5.01
CA GLU A 3 21.68 -44.63 5.69
C GLU A 3 21.65 -43.36 4.83
N VAL A 4 20.45 -42.94 4.45
CA VAL A 4 20.20 -41.67 3.76
C VAL A 4 20.26 -40.56 4.81
N ILE A 5 21.35 -39.81 4.84
CA ILE A 5 21.48 -38.62 5.69
C ILE A 5 20.55 -37.54 5.13
N MET A 6 19.35 -37.39 5.72
CA MET A 6 18.45 -36.27 5.45
C MET A 6 19.10 -34.97 5.92
N ALA A 7 19.62 -34.19 4.99
CA ALA A 7 20.05 -32.82 5.26
C ALA A 7 18.83 -31.94 5.59
N LEU A 8 18.70 -31.55 6.85
CA LEU A 8 17.70 -30.58 7.29
C LEU A 8 17.96 -29.21 6.62
N PRO A 9 16.92 -28.49 6.15
CA PRO A 9 17.10 -27.20 5.50
C PRO A 9 17.69 -26.18 6.47
N ALA A 10 18.84 -25.61 6.09
CA ALA A 10 19.54 -24.59 6.87
C ALA A 10 18.61 -23.39 7.14
N LYS A 11 18.31 -23.13 8.43
CA LYS A 11 17.59 -21.93 8.87
C LYS A 11 18.41 -20.70 8.47
N ARG A 12 17.83 -19.83 7.64
CA ARG A 12 18.41 -18.54 7.28
C ARG A 12 18.51 -17.65 8.53
N PRO A 13 19.61 -16.90 8.74
CA PRO A 13 19.79 -16.06 9.91
C PRO A 13 18.78 -14.89 9.95
N PRO A 14 18.39 -14.41 11.14
CA PRO A 14 17.38 -13.35 11.31
C PRO A 14 17.98 -11.97 10.99
N GLY A 15 17.97 -11.60 9.71
CA GLY A 15 18.72 -10.43 9.21
C GLY A 15 17.93 -9.16 8.91
N ARG A 16 16.65 -9.03 9.29
CA ARG A 16 15.95 -7.74 9.22
C ARG A 16 14.85 -7.65 10.29
N PRO A 17 14.97 -6.75 11.28
CA PRO A 17 13.85 -6.44 12.16
C PRO A 17 12.67 -6.01 11.30
N PRO A 18 11.43 -6.43 11.60
CA PRO A 18 10.25 -5.93 10.91
C PRO A 18 10.02 -4.47 11.33
N GLY A 19 10.80 -3.55 10.77
CA GLY A 19 10.53 -2.13 10.80
C GLY A 19 9.35 -1.79 9.89
N ARG A 20 8.19 -2.41 10.10
CA ARG A 20 6.94 -1.86 9.59
C ARG A 20 6.70 -0.60 10.40
N ARG A 21 6.81 0.57 9.77
CA ARG A 21 6.21 1.79 10.32
C ARG A 21 4.78 1.40 10.75
N PRO A 22 4.37 1.69 11.99
CA PRO A 22 3.02 1.36 12.42
C PRO A 22 2.05 2.10 11.50
N VAL A 23 1.32 1.34 10.68
CA VAL A 23 0.20 1.89 9.91
C VAL A 23 -0.89 2.15 10.95
N ALA A 24 -1.15 3.43 11.24
CA ALA A 24 -2.04 3.83 12.32
C ALA A 24 -3.46 3.25 12.15
N ALA A 25 -3.94 3.16 10.91
CA ALA A 25 -5.21 2.54 10.58
C ALA A 25 -5.24 2.03 9.13
N ARG A 26 -6.01 0.97 8.88
CA ARG A 26 -6.33 0.48 7.53
C ARG A 26 -7.76 0.85 7.19
N HIS A 27 -7.93 1.57 6.08
CA HIS A 27 -9.24 1.95 5.59
C HIS A 27 -9.52 1.27 4.23
N SER A 28 -10.70 0.68 4.10
CA SER A 28 -11.21 0.14 2.85
C SER A 28 -12.27 1.10 2.31
N VAL A 29 -12.12 1.52 1.05
CA VAL A 29 -13.08 2.40 0.37
C VAL A 29 -13.80 1.61 -0.70
N ARG A 30 -15.11 1.79 -0.80
CA ARG A 30 -15.92 1.23 -1.90
C ARG A 30 -15.96 2.22 -3.05
N LEU A 31 -15.49 1.79 -4.21
CA LEU A 31 -15.53 2.55 -5.45
C LEU A 31 -16.28 1.73 -6.49
N ASP A 32 -17.02 2.41 -7.37
CA ASP A 32 -17.50 1.77 -8.59
C ASP A 32 -16.31 1.46 -9.53
N GLY A 33 -16.53 0.57 -10.50
CA GLY A 33 -15.47 0.12 -11.42
C GLY A 33 -14.84 1.27 -12.20
N ALA A 34 -15.65 2.24 -12.67
CA ALA A 34 -15.17 3.37 -13.46
C ALA A 34 -14.24 4.29 -12.64
N ARG A 35 -14.59 4.57 -11.38
CA ARG A 35 -13.75 5.34 -10.45
C ARG A 35 -12.47 4.62 -10.12
N GLN A 36 -12.52 3.31 -9.88
CA GLN A 36 -11.32 2.53 -9.58
C GLN A 36 -10.34 2.53 -10.76
N GLU A 37 -10.85 2.35 -11.97
CA GLU A 37 -10.02 2.44 -13.18
C GLU A 37 -9.44 3.85 -13.40
N ALA A 38 -10.25 4.89 -13.22
CA ALA A 38 -9.78 6.27 -13.36
C ALA A 38 -8.67 6.58 -12.35
N LEU A 39 -8.80 6.09 -11.12
CA LEU A 39 -7.79 6.21 -10.06
C LEU A 39 -6.50 5.46 -10.42
N ALA A 40 -6.61 4.23 -10.93
CA ALA A 40 -5.46 3.44 -11.37
C ALA A 40 -4.72 4.14 -12.52
N ARG A 41 -5.43 4.58 -13.56
CA ARG A 41 -4.84 5.32 -14.69
C ARG A 41 -4.17 6.63 -14.24
N LEU A 42 -4.75 7.33 -13.27
CA LEU A 42 -4.15 8.55 -12.73
C LEU A 42 -2.84 8.26 -11.99
N ALA A 43 -2.81 7.20 -11.18
CA ALA A 43 -1.63 6.77 -10.45
C ALA A 43 -0.50 6.35 -11.41
N GLU A 44 -0.83 5.58 -12.46
CA GLU A 44 0.10 5.19 -13.52
C GLU A 44 0.72 6.39 -14.23
N ARG A 45 -0.12 7.35 -14.67
CA ARG A 45 0.37 8.57 -15.34
C ARG A 45 1.30 9.41 -14.47
N ARG A 46 1.10 9.41 -13.15
CA ARG A 46 1.95 10.14 -12.21
C ARG A 46 3.17 9.33 -11.75
N GLY A 47 3.28 8.05 -12.10
CA GLY A 47 4.34 7.17 -11.63
C GLY A 47 4.31 6.93 -10.12
N GLN A 48 3.13 6.99 -9.50
CA GLN A 48 2.93 6.85 -8.06
C GLN A 48 2.02 5.67 -7.73
N SER A 49 2.07 5.20 -6.48
CA SER A 49 1.09 4.23 -6.00
C SER A 49 -0.26 4.92 -5.73
N VAL A 50 -1.37 4.18 -5.93
CA VAL A 50 -2.72 4.64 -5.57
C VAL A 50 -2.79 5.08 -4.11
N HIS A 51 -2.08 4.38 -3.22
CA HIS A 51 -2.00 4.74 -1.80
C HIS A 51 -1.39 6.13 -1.60
N SER A 52 -0.21 6.39 -2.18
CA SER A 52 0.45 7.70 -2.09
C SER A 52 -0.40 8.82 -2.64
N LEU A 53 -1.09 8.56 -3.75
CA LEU A 53 -1.98 9.53 -4.38
C LEU A 53 -3.18 9.88 -3.47
N ILE A 54 -3.76 8.90 -2.80
CA ILE A 54 -4.86 9.13 -1.84
C ILE A 54 -4.38 9.97 -0.66
N ILE A 55 -3.18 9.70 -0.12
CA ILE A 55 -2.62 10.48 0.99
C ILE A 55 -2.37 11.94 0.54
N GLU A 56 -1.75 12.14 -0.63
CA GLU A 56 -1.52 13.49 -1.19
C GLU A 56 -2.83 14.27 -1.33
N ALA A 57 -3.87 13.62 -1.88
CA ALA A 57 -5.18 14.24 -2.04
C ALA A 57 -5.86 14.61 -0.70
N ILE A 58 -5.71 13.75 0.32
CA ILE A 58 -6.21 14.03 1.68
C ILE A 58 -5.47 15.23 2.28
N ASP A 59 -4.14 15.28 2.17
CA ASP A 59 -3.33 16.39 2.69
C ASP A 59 -3.69 17.72 2.02
N ASP A 60 -3.91 17.71 0.70
CA ASP A 60 -4.33 18.89 -0.05
C ASP A 60 -5.74 19.36 0.34
N LEU A 61 -6.66 18.42 0.58
CA LEU A 61 -8.02 18.72 1.05
C LEU A 61 -8.00 19.34 2.45
N ILE A 62 -7.22 18.78 3.37
CA ILE A 62 -7.07 19.31 4.73
C ILE A 62 -6.45 20.72 4.70
N ARG A 63 -5.48 20.96 3.81
CA ARG A 63 -4.84 22.27 3.65
C ARG A 63 -5.77 23.32 3.03
N LYS A 64 -6.74 22.91 2.22
CA LYS A 64 -7.71 23.79 1.52
C LYS A 64 -9.15 23.42 1.88
N PRO A 65 -9.61 23.72 3.11
CA PRO A 65 -10.92 23.29 3.59
C PRO A 65 -12.10 23.83 2.77
N ASP A 66 -11.93 24.96 2.06
CA ASP A 66 -12.99 25.64 1.33
C ASP A 66 -13.15 25.19 -0.14
N GLY A 67 -12.35 24.22 -0.60
CA GLY A 67 -12.28 23.83 -2.02
C GLY A 67 -13.28 22.76 -2.48
N VAL A 68 -14.02 22.14 -1.57
CA VAL A 68 -15.01 21.11 -1.91
C VAL A 68 -16.40 21.62 -1.55
N GLY A 69 -16.95 22.42 -2.45
CA GLY A 69 -18.39 22.60 -2.53
C GLY A 69 -19.01 21.25 -2.89
N LEU A 70 -19.43 20.49 -1.88
CA LEU A 70 -20.47 19.49 -2.03
C LEU A 70 -21.77 20.25 -2.32
N SER A 71 -21.98 20.62 -3.58
CA SER A 71 -23.27 21.06 -4.13
C SER A 71 -23.85 19.95 -4.99
#